data_AF-A0A7S2YMP9-F1
#
_entry.id   AF-A0A7S2YMP9-F1
#
_cell.length_a   1.000
_cell.length_b   1.000
_cell.length_c   1.000
_cell.angle_alpha   90.00
_cell.angle_beta   90.00
_cell.angle_gamma   90.00
#
_symmetry.space_group_name_H-M   'P 1'
#
loop_
_entity.id
_entity.type
_entity.pdbx_description
1 polymer ?
#
loop_
_entity_poly.entity_id
_entity_poly.type
_entity_poly.pdbx_seq_one_letter_code
_entity_poly.pdbx_strand_id
1 'polypeptide(L)'
;TDTTMPLVMEWWDVELLPSKLKKQVAKAEAQELSKQSKAALTLNLKQPPVDSTEDAKPAASMQSDDKQDGTEDDGNSLVLLRDKCWEQSGLYHSKTAALIQHIVPIESMAKKDAPQPVLHLTKKELKRQRKLRREEKQRELQDLQAAGLIPAPEPR
;
A
#
# COMPACT_ATOMS: atom_id res chain seq x y z
N THR A 1 18.95 24.93 18.91
CA THR A 1 20.14 24.43 18.20
C THR A 1 19.71 23.21 17.45
N ASP A 2 19.67 23.31 16.13
CA ASP A 2 19.04 22.32 15.26
C ASP A 2 19.71 20.96 15.40
N THR A 3 18.95 19.98 15.90
CA THR A 3 19.32 18.56 15.95
C THR A 3 19.34 18.01 14.53
N THR A 4 20.39 18.37 13.79
CA THR A 4 20.53 17.99 12.39
C THR A 4 21.08 16.57 12.35
N MET A 5 20.28 15.60 11.91
CA MET A 5 20.78 14.24 11.70
C MET A 5 21.91 14.26 10.65
N PRO A 6 23.05 13.60 10.91
CA PRO A 6 24.23 13.70 10.05
C PRO A 6 24.05 13.01 8.68
N LEU A 7 23.20 11.98 8.63
CA LEU A 7 22.79 11.30 7.41
C LEU A 7 21.30 11.58 7.16
N VAL A 8 21.00 12.62 6.39
CA VAL A 8 19.63 12.84 5.91
C VAL A 8 19.46 11.99 4.65
N MET A 9 18.82 10.84 4.80
CA MET A 9 18.54 9.92 3.70
C MET A 9 17.11 9.37 3.86
N GLU A 10 16.37 9.25 2.77
CA GLU A 10 15.00 8.76 2.87
C GLU A 10 14.99 7.25 3.08
N TRP A 11 13.98 6.72 3.77
CA TRP A 11 13.95 5.29 4.11
C TRP A 11 13.98 4.38 2.87
N TRP A 12 13.47 4.85 1.72
CA TRP A 12 13.47 4.11 0.46
C TRP A 12 14.84 4.13 -0.24
N ASP A 13 15.67 5.16 -0.03
CA ASP A 13 17.07 5.17 -0.52
C ASP A 13 17.88 4.05 0.16
N VAL A 14 17.60 3.80 1.44
CA VAL A 14 18.24 2.70 2.20
C VAL A 14 17.95 1.36 1.54
N GLU A 15 16.75 1.14 0.99
CA GLU A 15 16.37 -0.14 0.37
C GLU A 15 17.23 -0.49 -0.84
N LEU A 16 17.68 0.52 -1.58
CA LEU A 16 18.52 0.35 -2.78
C LEU A 16 19.98 0.02 -2.43
N LEU A 17 20.40 0.25 -1.18
CA LEU A 17 21.79 0.03 -0.79
C LEU A 17 22.16 -1.46 -0.65
N PRO A 18 23.43 -1.82 -0.96
CA PRO A 18 24.00 -3.10 -0.62
C PRO A 18 23.94 -3.40 0.89
N SER A 19 23.80 -4.68 1.24
CA SER A 19 23.66 -5.13 2.65
C SER A 19 24.78 -4.68 3.58
N LYS A 20 26.00 -4.47 3.06
CA LYS A 20 27.14 -3.95 3.82
C LYS A 20 26.97 -2.47 4.21
N LEU A 21 26.52 -1.63 3.26
CA LEU A 21 26.29 -0.21 3.51
C LEU A 21 25.07 0.01 4.40
N LYS A 22 24.00 -0.77 4.21
CA LYS A 22 22.83 -0.77 5.12
C LYS A 22 23.22 -0.95 6.58
N LYS A 23 24.11 -1.91 6.87
CA LYS A 23 24.60 -2.16 8.24
C LYS A 23 25.43 -1.01 8.79
N GLN A 24 26.20 -0.32 7.94
CA GLN A 24 27.01 0.83 8.36
C GLN A 24 26.14 2.05 8.67
N VAL A 25 25.14 2.32 7.83
CA VAL A 25 24.14 3.38 8.05
C VAL A 25 23.35 3.11 9.33
N ALA A 26 22.80 1.90 9.50
CA ALA A 26 22.06 1.53 10.71
C ALA A 26 22.92 1.63 11.99
N LYS A 27 24.22 1.30 11.91
CA LYS A 27 25.15 1.45 13.04
C LYS A 27 25.38 2.93 13.38
N ALA A 28 25.59 3.78 12.37
CA ALA A 28 25.78 5.22 12.57
C ALA A 28 24.52 5.89 13.14
N GLU A 29 23.35 5.57 12.61
CA GLU A 29 22.06 6.05 13.12
C GLU A 29 21.78 5.58 14.56
N ALA A 30 22.04 4.30 14.86
CA ALA A 30 21.85 3.76 16.20
C ALA A 30 22.78 4.41 17.24
N GLN A 31 24.04 4.66 16.86
CA GLN A 31 24.99 5.38 17.71
C GLN A 31 24.51 6.81 17.99
N GLU A 32 23.98 7.49 16.99
CA GLU A 32 23.51 8.86 17.13
C GLU A 32 22.21 8.95 17.96
N LEU A 33 21.26 8.04 17.74
CA LEU A 33 20.07 7.90 18.58
C LEU A 33 20.44 7.59 20.04
N SER A 34 21.48 6.78 20.26
CA SER A 34 22.01 6.53 21.60
C SER A 34 22.62 7.79 22.23
N LYS A 35 23.39 8.58 21.46
CA LYS A 35 23.95 9.85 21.93
C LYS A 35 22.85 10.87 22.27
N GLN A 36 21.84 11.01 21.41
CA GLN A 36 20.70 11.93 21.62
C GLN A 36 19.85 11.52 22.82
N SER A 37 19.54 10.22 22.97
CA SER A 37 18.78 9.72 24.12
C SER A 37 19.54 9.91 25.43
N LYS A 38 20.86 9.67 25.46
CA LYS A 38 21.73 9.98 26.60
C LYS A 38 21.74 11.48 26.90
N ALA A 39 21.89 12.33 25.89
CA ALA A 39 21.86 13.79 26.06
C ALA A 39 20.52 14.29 26.64
N ALA A 40 19.40 13.77 26.12
CA ALA A 40 18.06 14.10 26.62
C ALA A 40 17.86 13.65 28.08
N LEU A 41 18.36 12.46 28.45
CA LEU A 41 18.33 11.97 29.84
C LEU A 41 19.16 12.86 30.78
N THR A 42 20.34 13.32 30.34
CA THR A 42 21.19 14.20 31.17
C THR A 42 20.60 15.60 31.40
N LEU A 43 19.81 16.12 30.45
CA LEU A 43 19.11 17.40 30.61
C LEU A 43 17.91 17.29 31.56
N ASN A 44 17.21 16.16 31.57
CA ASN A 44 16.10 15.90 32.49
C ASN A 44 16.55 15.61 33.95
N LEU A 45 17.83 15.29 34.18
CA LEU A 45 18.39 15.09 35.53
C LEU A 45 18.86 16.37 36.23
N LYS A 46 18.79 17.54 35.58
CA LYS A 46 19.20 18.83 36.16
C LYS A 46 18.02 19.60 36.77
N GLN A 47 17.07 18.91 37.38
CA GLN A 47 16.17 19.50 38.38
C GLN A 47 16.74 19.22 39.79
N PRO A 48 16.73 20.18 40.72
CA PRO A 48 17.28 19.99 42.06
C PRO A 48 16.50 18.89 42.82
N PRO A 49 17.17 18.13 43.70
CA PRO A 49 16.53 17.07 44.46
C PRO A 49 15.58 17.71 45.49
N VAL A 50 14.32 17.29 45.47
CA VAL A 50 13.45 17.39 46.64
C VAL A 50 13.56 16.09 47.41
N ASP A 51 13.86 16.26 48.71
CA ASP A 51 13.98 15.22 49.73
C ASP A 51 12.92 14.12 49.62
N SER A 52 13.38 12.87 49.65
CA SER A 52 12.68 11.76 50.31
C SER A 52 13.67 10.61 50.49
N THR A 53 14.17 10.49 51.72
CA THR A 53 14.76 9.29 52.32
C THR A 53 13.84 8.08 52.14
N GLU A 54 14.37 6.94 51.66
CA GLU A 54 14.47 5.66 52.39
C GLU A 54 14.86 4.49 51.45
N ASP A 55 15.94 3.81 51.86
CA ASP A 55 16.28 2.38 51.72
C ASP A 55 16.03 1.59 50.42
N ALA A 56 17.11 1.23 49.71
CA ALA A 56 17.33 -0.14 49.22
C ALA A 56 18.80 -0.42 48.84
N LYS A 57 19.29 -1.56 49.34
CA LYS A 57 20.61 -2.19 49.16
C LYS A 57 21.06 -2.36 47.69
N PRO A 58 22.39 -2.39 47.43
CA PRO A 58 22.96 -2.43 46.09
C PRO A 58 23.07 -3.86 45.56
N ALA A 59 22.72 -4.08 44.29
CA ALA A 59 22.99 -5.33 43.58
C ALA A 59 23.54 -5.05 42.17
N ALA A 60 24.65 -5.73 41.89
CA ALA A 60 25.22 -6.03 40.58
C ALA A 60 25.80 -4.86 39.76
N SER A 61 27.09 -4.61 40.02
CA SER A 61 28.07 -4.17 39.04
C SER A 61 28.00 -5.05 37.78
N MET A 62 27.42 -4.55 36.69
CA MET A 62 27.68 -5.06 35.35
C MET A 62 28.77 -4.20 34.74
N GLN A 63 29.98 -4.75 34.71
CA GLN A 63 31.08 -4.29 33.87
C GLN A 63 30.61 -4.31 32.42
N SER A 64 30.44 -3.14 31.82
CA SER A 64 30.51 -2.99 30.38
C SER A 64 31.96 -2.69 30.05
N ASP A 65 32.62 -3.65 29.41
CA ASP A 65 33.90 -3.45 28.72
C ASP A 65 33.66 -2.46 27.56
N ASP A 66 33.70 -1.17 27.90
CA ASP A 66 33.71 -0.07 26.93
C ASP A 66 35.14 0.04 26.40
N LYS A 67 35.44 -0.74 25.35
CA LYS A 67 36.56 -0.44 24.46
C LYS A 67 36.24 0.88 23.75
N GLN A 68 36.58 1.99 24.40
CA GLN A 68 36.72 3.29 23.77
C GLN A 68 37.90 3.22 22.82
N ASP A 69 37.60 2.97 21.55
CA ASP A 69 38.55 3.12 20.46
C ASP A 69 38.34 4.51 19.84
N GLY A 70 39.40 5.33 19.95
CA GLY A 70 39.68 6.63 19.33
C GLY A 70 38.56 7.39 18.61
N THR A 71 38.01 8.39 19.28
CA THR A 71 37.03 9.34 18.74
C THR A 71 37.70 10.64 18.31
N GLU A 72 38.44 10.69 17.20
CA GLU A 72 38.84 11.94 16.54
C GLU A 72 38.98 11.78 15.00
N ASP A 73 37.93 11.32 14.29
CA ASP A 73 37.77 11.58 12.84
C ASP A 73 36.29 11.40 12.33
N ASP A 74 35.31 11.78 13.16
CA ASP A 74 33.90 11.39 12.95
C ASP A 74 33.16 12.25 11.89
N GLY A 75 33.58 13.50 11.69
CA GLY A 75 32.91 14.39 10.74
C GLY A 75 33.16 14.00 9.28
N ASN A 76 34.42 13.67 8.96
CA ASN A 76 34.83 13.34 7.59
C ASN A 76 34.32 11.95 7.18
N SER A 77 34.31 10.99 8.12
CA SER A 77 33.84 9.62 7.85
C SER A 77 32.33 9.52 7.56
N LEU A 78 31.51 10.33 8.22
CA LEU A 78 30.05 10.38 7.97
C LEU A 78 29.72 11.05 6.64
N VAL A 79 30.45 12.10 6.25
CA VAL A 79 30.30 12.74 4.94
C VAL A 79 30.69 11.76 3.82
N LEU A 80 31.81 11.04 3.99
CA LEU A 80 32.22 10.01 3.04
C LEU A 80 31.23 8.84 2.96
N LEU A 81 30.60 8.47 4.08
CA LEU A 81 29.56 7.44 4.10
C LEU A 81 28.31 7.92 3.35
N ARG A 82 27.92 9.17 3.55
CA ARG A 82 26.81 9.81 2.83
C ARG A 82 27.07 9.80 1.33
N ASP A 83 28.23 10.26 0.88
CA ASP A 83 28.56 10.34 -0.54
C ASP A 83 28.54 8.94 -1.19
N LYS A 84 29.09 7.92 -0.50
CA LYS A 84 29.01 6.53 -0.96
C LYS A 84 27.58 5.99 -1.03
N CYS A 85 26.72 6.38 -0.10
CA CYS A 85 25.31 5.98 -0.13
C CYS A 85 24.61 6.63 -1.32
N TRP A 86 24.85 7.93 -1.57
CA TRP A 86 24.30 8.67 -2.71
C TRP A 86 24.77 8.14 -4.06
N GLU A 87 26.03 7.76 -4.18
CA GLU A 87 26.55 7.13 -5.40
C GLU A 87 25.84 5.80 -5.67
N GLN A 88 25.70 4.96 -4.63
CA GLN A 88 25.13 3.61 -4.77
C GLN A 88 23.61 3.58 -4.91
N SER A 89 22.89 4.54 -4.31
CA SER A 89 21.44 4.70 -4.50
C SER A 89 21.10 5.35 -5.85
N GLY A 90 22.10 5.85 -6.59
CA GLY A 90 21.93 6.46 -7.89
C GLY A 90 21.27 5.54 -8.92
N LEU A 91 20.51 6.16 -9.83
CA LEU A 91 19.74 5.48 -10.88
C LEU A 91 20.59 4.53 -11.73
N TYR A 92 21.89 4.82 -11.89
CA TYR A 92 22.86 4.01 -12.63
C TYR A 92 23.05 2.58 -12.08
N HIS A 93 22.85 2.38 -10.77
CA HIS A 93 22.96 1.06 -10.14
C HIS A 93 21.62 0.29 -10.14
N SER A 94 20.53 0.95 -10.54
CA SER A 94 19.23 0.30 -10.69
C SER A 94 19.16 -0.45 -12.02
N LYS A 95 19.03 -1.78 -11.94
CA LYS A 95 18.90 -2.67 -13.12
C LYS A 95 17.68 -2.34 -13.99
N THR A 96 16.67 -1.68 -13.41
CA THR A 96 15.42 -1.35 -14.08
C THR A 96 15.35 0.10 -14.56
N ALA A 97 16.42 0.89 -14.41
CA ALA A 97 16.41 2.31 -14.78
C ALA A 97 16.09 2.55 -16.27
N ALA A 98 16.51 1.64 -17.15
CA ALA A 98 16.25 1.70 -18.58
C ALA A 98 14.91 1.07 -19.00
N LEU A 99 14.17 0.46 -18.06
CA LEU A 99 12.96 -0.30 -18.34
C LEU A 99 11.71 0.51 -18.00
N ILE A 100 10.78 0.58 -18.94
CA ILE A 100 9.45 1.15 -18.72
C ILE A 100 8.59 0.08 -18.06
N GLN A 101 8.15 0.34 -16.82
CA GLN A 101 7.26 -0.56 -16.11
C GLN A 101 5.80 -0.29 -16.51
N HIS A 102 5.17 -1.23 -17.20
CA HIS A 102 3.72 -1.24 -17.35
C HIS A 102 3.11 -1.88 -16.10
N ILE A 103 2.38 -1.08 -15.32
CA ILE A 103 1.68 -1.56 -14.12
C ILE A 103 0.66 -2.63 -14.56
N VAL A 104 0.53 -3.68 -13.76
CA VAL A 104 -0.46 -4.74 -14.01
C VAL A 104 -1.86 -4.13 -14.06
N PRO A 105 -2.63 -4.34 -15.13
CA PRO A 105 -4.01 -3.87 -15.19
C PRO A 105 -4.81 -4.43 -14.01
N ILE A 106 -5.31 -3.53 -13.15
CA ILE A 106 -6.15 -3.91 -12.03
C ILE A 106 -7.57 -4.07 -12.56
N GLU A 107 -8.04 -5.31 -12.63
CA GLU A 107 -9.44 -5.58 -12.93
C GLU A 107 -10.31 -5.03 -11.78
N SER A 108 -11.27 -4.17 -12.12
CA SER A 108 -12.26 -3.73 -11.13
C SER A 108 -13.08 -4.93 -10.69
N MET A 109 -13.36 -5.06 -9.39
CA MET A 109 -14.33 -6.03 -8.85
C MET A 109 -15.79 -5.77 -9.31
N ALA A 110 -16.01 -4.90 -10.31
CA ALA A 110 -17.31 -4.60 -10.85
C ALA A 110 -18.00 -5.91 -11.29
N LYS A 111 -19.26 -6.05 -10.88
CA LYS A 111 -20.05 -7.27 -11.03
C LYS A 111 -20.04 -7.71 -12.51
N LYS A 112 -19.79 -9.00 -12.74
CA LYS A 112 -19.80 -9.65 -14.06
C LYS A 112 -21.11 -9.46 -14.81
N ASP A 113 -22.19 -9.15 -14.10
CA ASP A 113 -23.49 -8.83 -14.66
C ASP A 113 -23.59 -7.33 -14.89
N ALA A 114 -23.11 -6.88 -16.06
CA ALA A 114 -23.43 -5.55 -16.54
C ALA A 114 -24.96 -5.40 -16.60
N PRO A 115 -25.53 -4.26 -16.19
CA PRO A 115 -26.96 -4.05 -16.24
C PRO A 115 -27.42 -4.20 -17.70
N GLN A 116 -28.27 -5.19 -17.96
CA GLN A 116 -28.81 -5.40 -19.30
C GLN A 116 -29.70 -4.20 -19.67
N PRO A 117 -29.55 -3.64 -20.88
CA PRO A 117 -30.39 -2.53 -21.31
C PRO A 117 -31.84 -2.98 -21.44
N VAL A 118 -32.76 -2.30 -20.73
CA VAL A 118 -34.20 -2.56 -20.85
C VAL A 118 -34.73 -1.83 -22.08
N LEU A 119 -35.30 -2.58 -23.03
CA LEU A 119 -35.92 -2.02 -24.23
C LEU A 119 -37.38 -1.63 -23.96
N HIS A 120 -37.67 -0.34 -24.02
CA HIS A 120 -39.05 0.17 -23.90
C HIS A 120 -39.66 0.38 -25.28
N LEU A 121 -40.81 -0.25 -25.52
CA LEU A 121 -41.59 -0.06 -26.73
C LEU A 121 -42.59 1.09 -26.56
N THR A 122 -42.87 1.77 -27.65
CA THR A 122 -43.94 2.77 -27.70
C THR A 122 -45.31 2.10 -27.58
N LYS A 123 -46.33 2.86 -27.13
CA LYS A 123 -47.71 2.36 -27.05
C LYS A 123 -48.25 1.87 -28.41
N LYS A 124 -47.79 2.46 -29.52
CA LYS A 124 -48.17 2.05 -30.88
C LYS A 124 -47.59 0.68 -31.23
N GLU A 125 -46.32 0.45 -30.91
CA GLU A 125 -45.65 -0.84 -31.13
C GLU A 125 -46.24 -1.95 -30.27
N LEU A 126 -46.55 -1.67 -28.99
CA LEU A 126 -47.23 -2.63 -28.12
C LEU A 126 -48.60 -3.04 -28.67
N LYS A 127 -49.39 -2.08 -29.19
CA LYS A 127 -50.66 -2.38 -29.84
C LYS A 127 -50.47 -3.21 -31.11
N ARG A 128 -49.48 -2.87 -31.94
CA ARG A 128 -49.13 -3.63 -33.15
C ARG A 128 -48.74 -5.07 -32.81
N GLN A 129 -47.83 -5.27 -31.85
CA GLN A 129 -47.39 -6.59 -31.41
C GLN A 129 -48.53 -7.41 -30.80
N ARG A 130 -49.42 -6.79 -30.02
CA ARG A 130 -50.60 -7.47 -29.48
C ARG A 130 -51.58 -7.90 -30.58
N LYS A 131 -51.77 -7.07 -31.60
CA LYS A 131 -52.63 -7.38 -32.75
C LYS A 131 -52.06 -8.56 -33.53
N LEU A 132 -50.78 -8.51 -33.88
CA LEU A 132 -50.08 -9.60 -34.59
C LEU A 132 -50.18 -10.92 -33.84
N ARG A 133 -49.87 -10.95 -32.53
CA ARG A 133 -50.00 -12.18 -31.72
C ARG A 133 -51.41 -12.76 -31.68
N ARG A 134 -52.44 -11.91 -31.76
CA ARG A 134 -53.84 -12.37 -31.80
C ARG A 134 -54.20 -12.94 -33.16
N GLU A 135 -53.75 -12.29 -34.23
CA GLU A 135 -53.95 -12.74 -35.61
C GLU A 135 -53.24 -14.08 -35.85
N GLU A 136 -51.98 -14.20 -35.41
CA GLU A 136 -51.21 -15.46 -35.46
C GLU A 136 -51.94 -16.58 -34.71
N LYS A 137 -52.32 -16.33 -33.45
CA LYS A 137 -53.05 -17.33 -32.66
C LYS A 137 -54.39 -17.73 -33.28
N GLN A 138 -55.12 -16.79 -33.86
CA GLN A 138 -56.38 -17.09 -34.54
C GLN A 138 -56.17 -17.91 -35.80
N ARG A 139 -55.14 -17.58 -36.59
CA ARG A 139 -54.76 -18.33 -37.78
C ARG A 139 -54.33 -19.75 -37.43
N GLU A 140 -53.49 -19.92 -36.41
CA GLU A 140 -53.08 -21.24 -35.92
C GLU A 140 -54.28 -22.09 -35.49
N LEU A 141 -55.25 -21.50 -34.78
CA LEU A 141 -56.48 -22.20 -34.40
C LEU A 141 -57.33 -22.59 -35.60
N GLN A 142 -57.45 -21.72 -36.61
CA GLN A 142 -58.15 -22.03 -37.85
C GLN A 142 -57.47 -23.15 -38.62
N ASP A 143 -56.14 -23.12 -38.71
CA ASP A 143 -55.34 -24.14 -39.39
C ASP A 143 -55.48 -25.51 -38.68
N LEU A 144 -55.47 -25.53 -37.34
CA LEU A 144 -55.69 -26.75 -36.55
C LEU A 144 -57.11 -27.31 -36.71
N GLN A 145 -58.12 -26.45 -36.84
CA GLN A 145 -59.49 -26.87 -37.14
C GLN A 145 -59.63 -27.40 -38.57
N ALA A 146 -59.01 -26.73 -39.55
CA ALA A 146 -59.00 -27.17 -40.94
C ALA A 146 -58.29 -28.52 -41.12
N ALA A 147 -57.25 -28.77 -40.33
CA ALA A 147 -56.58 -30.06 -40.28
C ALA A 147 -57.36 -31.14 -39.50
N GLY A 148 -58.48 -30.78 -38.84
CA GLY A 148 -59.31 -31.71 -38.06
C GLY A 148 -58.71 -32.12 -36.72
N LEU A 149 -57.66 -31.44 -36.24
CA LEU A 149 -57.03 -31.73 -34.94
C LEU A 149 -57.85 -31.19 -33.77
N ILE A 150 -58.59 -30.11 -33.98
CA ILE A 150 -59.42 -29.46 -32.96
C ILE A 150 -60.86 -29.36 -33.49
N PRO A 151 -61.88 -29.76 -32.70
CA PRO A 151 -63.28 -29.58 -33.09
C PRO A 151 -63.68 -28.11 -33.11
N ALA A 152 -64.73 -27.79 -33.87
CA ALA A 152 -65.28 -26.43 -33.91
C ALA A 152 -65.76 -25.99 -32.52
N PRO A 153 -65.59 -24.70 -32.16
CA PRO A 153 -66.02 -24.20 -30.86
C PRO A 153 -67.55 -24.22 -30.75
N GLU A 154 -68.04 -24.50 -29.55
CA GLU A 154 -69.48 -24.52 -29.27
C GLU A 154 -70.08 -23.11 -29.34
N PRO A 155 -71.32 -22.97 -29.87
CA PRO A 155 -72.03 -21.70 -29.82
C PRO A 155 -72.37 -21.34 -28.37
N ARG A 156 -72.25 -20.05 -28.04
CA ARG A 156 -72.61 -19.51 -26.73
C ARG A 156 -74.11 -19.34 -26.56
#